data_AF-B4R1F7-F1
#
_entry.id   AF-B4R1F7-F1
#
_cell.length_a   1.000
_cell.length_b   1.000
_cell.length_c   1.000
_cell.angle_alpha   90.00
_cell.angle_beta   90.00
_cell.angle_gamma   90.00
#
_symmetry.space_group_name_H-M   'P 1'
#
loop_
_entity.id
_entity.type
_entity.pdbx_description
1 polymer ?
#
loop_
_entity_poly.entity_id
_entity_poly.type
_entity_poly.pdbx_seq_one_letter_code
_entity_poly.pdbx_strand_id
1 'polypeptide(L)'
;MLRYTARILNGIYPLMPRQVLKRSAHQVPEKLKKVETDKDPEFSEMVLYYYHKAAQTMEPALLKEMEKYPHMKPEERQARVTAILNLLGSVSTSVEVNFPIVRKNGTYEIISGYRSHHVRHRLPLKGGIRYALDVNESEVKALAAIMTFKCACVNVPYGGSKGGICIDPKKYTVDELQTITRRYTMELLKRNMIGPGIDVPAPDVNTGPREMSWIVDQYQKTFGYKDINSSAIVTGKPVHNGGINGRHSATGRGVWKAGDLFLKDKEWMDLLKWKTGWKDKTVIVQGFGNVGSFAAKYVHEAGAKVIGIKEFDVSLVNKDGIDINDLFEYTEEKKTIKGYPKAQESKDDLLIAETDILMPCATQKVITIDNAKDIKAKLILEGANGPTTPSGEKILLDKGVLLVPDLYCNAGGVTVSYFEYLKNINHVSYGKMNSKSTSELIIELMNSINESLHECPDSNLPNICPNKKLKRIQQCTTEADIVDSALQTVMESAARGIKEMAHKFELCNDLRRAAYVWSSFKIFQAMESSGISQQ
;
A
#
# COMPACT_ATOMS: atom_id res chain seq x y z
N MET A 1 -47.35 43.19 -13.01
CA MET A 1 -47.19 41.92 -13.76
C MET A 1 -46.25 40.90 -13.11
N LEU A 2 -45.18 41.29 -12.39
CA LEU A 2 -44.20 40.36 -11.80
C LEU A 2 -44.62 39.60 -10.51
N ARG A 3 -45.79 39.90 -9.91
CA ARG A 3 -46.32 39.17 -8.74
C ARG A 3 -47.34 38.08 -9.09
N TYR A 4 -47.81 38.02 -10.33
CA TYR A 4 -48.84 37.06 -10.76
C TYR A 4 -48.26 35.77 -11.36
N THR A 5 -47.02 35.80 -11.83
CA THR A 5 -46.31 34.64 -12.40
C THR A 5 -45.72 33.70 -11.34
N ALA A 6 -45.43 34.19 -10.13
CA ALA A 6 -44.89 33.36 -9.04
C ALA A 6 -45.93 32.41 -8.41
N ARG A 7 -47.23 32.70 -8.53
CA ARG A 7 -48.30 31.84 -7.99
C ARG A 7 -48.67 30.66 -8.89
N ILE A 8 -48.36 30.72 -10.19
CA ILE A 8 -48.71 29.65 -11.15
C ILE A 8 -47.63 28.56 -11.19
N LEU A 9 -46.37 28.89 -10.88
CA LEU A 9 -45.27 27.90 -10.90
C LEU A 9 -45.20 27.02 -9.64
N ASN A 10 -45.74 27.46 -8.51
CA ASN A 10 -45.77 26.66 -7.27
C ASN A 10 -46.87 25.59 -7.24
N GLY A 11 -47.72 25.51 -8.28
CA GLY A 11 -48.86 24.58 -8.34
C GLY A 11 -48.68 23.36 -9.25
N ILE A 12 -47.57 23.24 -9.98
CA ILE A 12 -47.45 22.24 -11.08
C ILE A 12 -46.47 21.10 -10.79
N TYR A 13 -45.65 21.21 -9.75
CA TYR A 13 -44.85 20.09 -9.25
C TYR A 13 -45.09 19.95 -7.75
N PRO A 14 -45.68 18.83 -7.28
CA PRO A 14 -45.50 18.47 -5.89
C PRO A 14 -43.98 18.36 -5.69
N LEU A 15 -43.41 19.22 -4.85
CA LEU A 15 -42.10 18.94 -4.25
C LEU A 15 -42.25 17.55 -3.66
N MET A 16 -41.68 16.53 -4.34
CA MET A 16 -41.63 15.18 -3.80
C MET A 16 -41.09 15.34 -2.38
N PRO A 17 -41.77 14.78 -1.36
CA PRO A 17 -41.20 14.80 -0.02
C PRO A 17 -39.79 14.25 -0.16
N ARG A 18 -38.78 15.02 0.27
CA ARG A 18 -37.40 14.53 0.41
C ARG A 18 -37.54 13.26 1.23
N GLN A 19 -37.54 12.10 0.57
CA GLN A 19 -37.42 10.82 1.23
C GLN A 19 -36.01 10.83 1.81
N VAL A 20 -35.90 11.38 3.02
CA VAL A 20 -34.77 11.08 3.88
C VAL A 20 -34.93 9.59 4.13
N LEU A 21 -34.23 8.77 3.34
CA LEU A 21 -34.12 7.35 3.55
C LEU A 21 -33.66 7.17 5.00
N LYS A 22 -34.60 6.86 5.90
CA LYS A 22 -34.29 6.39 7.25
C LYS A 22 -33.65 5.03 7.08
N ARG A 23 -32.34 5.01 6.81
CA ARG A 23 -31.55 3.79 6.82
C ARG A 23 -31.41 3.38 8.29
N SER A 24 -31.72 2.11 8.57
CA SER A 24 -31.23 1.42 9.77
C SER A 24 -29.69 1.40 9.76
N ALA A 25 -29.06 1.05 10.88
CA ALA A 25 -27.60 0.88 10.99
C ALA A 25 -26.98 0.25 9.73
N HIS A 26 -25.78 0.69 9.36
CA HIS A 26 -25.06 0.24 8.17
C HIS A 26 -25.07 -1.28 8.09
N GLN A 27 -25.41 -1.81 6.91
CA GLN A 27 -25.47 -3.25 6.68
C GLN A 27 -24.48 -3.61 5.58
N VAL A 28 -23.77 -4.70 5.79
CA VAL A 28 -23.02 -5.37 4.73
C VAL A 28 -24.03 -5.81 3.66
N PRO A 29 -23.84 -5.42 2.38
CA PRO A 29 -24.69 -5.85 1.28
C PRO A 29 -24.90 -7.38 1.27
N GLU A 30 -26.11 -7.86 0.98
CA GLU A 30 -26.43 -9.31 1.00
C GLU A 30 -25.44 -10.15 0.18
N LYS A 31 -25.07 -9.66 -1.01
CA LYS A 31 -24.09 -10.32 -1.88
C LYS A 31 -22.71 -10.52 -1.24
N LEU A 32 -22.35 -9.72 -0.24
CA LEU A 32 -21.06 -9.78 0.46
C LEU A 32 -21.14 -10.58 1.77
N LYS A 33 -22.32 -10.98 2.24
CA LYS A 33 -22.43 -11.77 3.48
C LYS A 33 -21.81 -13.16 3.34
N LYS A 34 -21.93 -13.77 2.15
CA LYS A 34 -21.30 -15.08 1.84
C LYS A 34 -19.78 -15.07 2.04
N VAL A 35 -19.14 -13.91 1.84
CA VAL A 35 -17.67 -13.73 1.87
C VAL A 35 -17.07 -14.09 3.23
N GLU A 36 -17.84 -13.96 4.32
CA GLU A 36 -17.39 -14.31 5.67
C GLU A 36 -17.08 -15.82 5.81
N THR A 37 -17.81 -16.67 5.08
CA THR A 37 -17.69 -18.13 5.15
C THR A 37 -17.14 -18.74 3.86
N ASP A 38 -17.04 -17.94 2.79
CA ASP A 38 -16.54 -18.40 1.50
C ASP A 38 -15.08 -18.82 1.61
N LYS A 39 -14.76 -19.95 0.97
CA LYS A 39 -13.41 -20.51 0.90
C LYS A 39 -12.57 -19.75 -0.11
N ASP A 40 -13.16 -19.34 -1.24
CA ASP A 40 -12.46 -18.69 -2.32
C ASP A 40 -13.25 -17.49 -2.87
N PRO A 41 -13.54 -16.48 -2.02
CA PRO A 41 -14.27 -15.30 -2.46
C PRO A 41 -13.50 -14.57 -3.56
N GLU A 42 -14.23 -13.82 -4.38
CA GLU A 42 -13.59 -12.88 -5.29
C GLU A 42 -12.81 -11.86 -4.46
N PHE A 43 -11.59 -11.55 -4.91
CA PHE A 43 -10.76 -10.55 -4.24
C PHE A 43 -11.45 -9.20 -4.15
N SER A 44 -12.27 -8.86 -5.16
CA SER A 44 -13.09 -7.66 -5.20
C SER A 44 -14.12 -7.59 -4.06
N GLU A 45 -14.78 -8.72 -3.79
CA GLU A 45 -15.77 -8.88 -2.75
C GLU A 45 -15.13 -8.82 -1.35
N MET A 46 -13.92 -9.39 -1.17
CA MET A 46 -13.16 -9.34 0.09
C MET A 46 -12.90 -7.90 0.55
N VAL A 47 -12.45 -7.05 -0.37
CA VAL A 47 -12.12 -5.64 -0.07
C VAL A 47 -13.35 -4.88 0.40
N LEU A 48 -14.44 -5.00 -0.35
CA LEU A 48 -15.69 -4.34 -0.01
C LEU A 48 -16.25 -4.88 1.30
N TYR A 49 -16.13 -6.18 1.55
CA TYR A 49 -16.53 -6.79 2.82
C TYR A 49 -15.81 -6.16 4.02
N TYR A 50 -14.47 -6.03 3.96
CA TYR A 50 -13.70 -5.39 5.04
C TYR A 50 -14.06 -3.91 5.22
N TYR A 51 -14.25 -3.18 4.11
CA TYR A 51 -14.75 -1.81 4.16
C TYR A 51 -16.11 -1.73 4.86
N HIS A 52 -17.08 -2.57 4.48
CA HIS A 52 -18.40 -2.54 5.08
C HIS A 52 -18.38 -2.91 6.58
N LYS A 53 -17.58 -3.91 6.99
CA LYS A 53 -17.41 -4.23 8.43
C LYS A 53 -16.78 -3.07 9.22
N ALA A 54 -15.82 -2.36 8.62
CA ALA A 54 -15.26 -1.14 9.22
C ALA A 54 -16.30 -0.03 9.30
N ALA A 55 -17.08 0.20 8.24
CA ALA A 55 -18.17 1.18 8.22
C ALA A 55 -19.21 0.92 9.31
N GLN A 56 -19.60 -0.34 9.53
CA GLN A 56 -20.47 -0.75 10.64
C GLN A 56 -19.90 -0.39 12.00
N THR A 57 -18.59 -0.60 12.18
CA THR A 57 -17.90 -0.36 13.45
C THR A 57 -17.81 1.13 13.76
N MET A 58 -17.53 1.97 12.75
CA MET A 58 -17.29 3.39 12.96
C MET A 58 -18.54 4.27 12.88
N GLU A 59 -19.63 3.82 12.26
CA GLU A 59 -20.83 4.64 12.03
C GLU A 59 -21.36 5.33 13.31
N PRO A 60 -21.48 4.65 14.47
CA PRO A 60 -21.94 5.32 15.70
C PRO A 60 -21.03 6.49 16.12
N ALA A 61 -19.71 6.33 15.95
CA ALA A 61 -18.74 7.36 16.27
C ALA A 61 -18.78 8.52 15.26
N LEU A 62 -19.04 8.25 13.98
CA LEU A 62 -19.23 9.28 12.95
C LEU A 62 -20.49 10.11 13.22
N LEU A 63 -21.59 9.47 13.64
CA LEU A 63 -22.81 10.17 13.99
C LEU A 63 -22.62 11.12 15.18
N LYS A 64 -21.88 10.65 16.19
CA LYS A 64 -21.48 11.49 17.33
C LYS A 64 -20.61 12.67 16.88
N GLU A 65 -19.68 12.46 15.95
CA GLU A 65 -18.85 13.55 15.41
C GLU A 65 -19.70 14.62 14.68
N MET A 66 -20.79 14.21 14.02
CA MET A 66 -21.71 15.14 13.36
C MET A 66 -22.53 16.02 14.33
N GLU A 67 -22.52 15.72 15.65
CA GLU A 67 -23.15 16.58 16.67
C GLU A 67 -22.49 17.97 16.75
N LYS A 68 -21.28 18.13 16.21
CA LYS A 68 -20.61 19.43 16.03
C LYS A 68 -21.42 20.42 15.17
N TYR A 69 -22.42 19.94 14.42
CA TYR A 69 -23.35 20.76 13.66
C TYR A 69 -24.72 20.83 14.37
N PRO A 70 -24.87 21.69 15.41
CA PRO A 70 -26.10 21.77 16.19
C PRO A 70 -27.31 22.20 15.37
N HIS A 71 -27.08 22.90 14.25
CA HIS A 71 -28.12 23.36 13.33
C HIS A 71 -28.71 22.24 12.45
N MET A 72 -28.00 21.11 12.27
CA MET A 72 -28.50 19.96 11.52
C MET A 72 -29.39 19.08 12.40
N LYS A 73 -30.55 18.65 11.88
CA LYS A 73 -31.41 17.69 12.56
C LYS A 73 -30.72 16.31 12.64
N PRO A 74 -31.03 15.47 13.64
CA PRO A 74 -30.45 14.13 13.75
C PRO A 74 -30.59 13.29 12.47
N GLU A 75 -31.73 13.38 11.79
CA GLU A 75 -31.96 12.65 10.53
C GLU A 75 -31.08 13.15 9.39
N GLU A 76 -30.77 14.45 9.36
CA GLU A 76 -29.88 15.05 8.36
C GLU A 76 -28.43 14.64 8.59
N ARG A 77 -28.00 14.57 9.86
CA ARG A 77 -26.68 14.04 10.24
C ARG A 77 -26.54 12.57 9.81
N GLN A 78 -27.56 11.75 10.10
CA GLN A 78 -27.60 10.35 9.68
C GLN A 78 -27.53 10.20 8.15
N ALA A 79 -28.32 10.99 7.43
CA ALA A 79 -28.32 10.98 5.96
C ALA A 79 -26.96 11.39 5.39
N ARG A 80 -26.31 12.39 6.00
CA ARG A 80 -24.98 12.87 5.59
C ARG A 80 -23.91 11.82 5.82
N VAL A 81 -23.90 11.17 6.99
CA VAL A 81 -22.98 10.04 7.27
C VAL A 81 -23.20 8.92 6.25
N THR A 82 -24.45 8.53 6.05
CA THR A 82 -24.84 7.47 5.12
C THR A 82 -24.38 7.78 3.69
N ALA A 83 -24.56 9.02 3.22
CA ALA A 83 -24.16 9.44 1.89
C ALA A 83 -22.64 9.31 1.68
N ILE A 84 -21.83 9.77 2.64
CA ILE A 84 -20.36 9.65 2.56
C ILE A 84 -19.95 8.18 2.56
N LEU A 85 -20.51 7.36 3.46
CA LEU A 85 -20.19 5.93 3.50
C LEU A 85 -20.61 5.20 2.22
N ASN A 86 -21.72 5.58 1.59
CA ASN A 86 -22.10 4.99 0.31
C ASN A 86 -21.14 5.41 -0.82
N LEU A 87 -20.69 6.67 -0.82
CA LEU A 87 -19.69 7.16 -1.77
C LEU A 87 -18.34 6.45 -1.60
N LEU A 88 -17.91 6.21 -0.36
CA LEU A 88 -16.69 5.46 -0.05
C LEU A 88 -16.77 3.97 -0.42
N GLY A 89 -17.97 3.41 -0.54
CA GLY A 89 -18.18 2.05 -1.05
C GLY A 89 -18.28 1.98 -2.58
N SER A 90 -18.15 3.11 -3.28
CA SER A 90 -18.43 3.21 -4.71
C SER A 90 -17.24 3.78 -5.49
N VAL A 91 -17.05 3.27 -6.71
CA VAL A 91 -16.07 3.82 -7.65
C VAL A 91 -16.67 5.00 -8.41
N SER A 92 -16.04 6.17 -8.32
CA SER A 92 -16.48 7.42 -8.94
C SER A 92 -16.36 7.43 -10.46
N THR A 93 -15.35 6.79 -11.04
CA THR A 93 -15.19 6.73 -12.50
C THR A 93 -14.49 5.43 -12.89
N SER A 94 -14.95 4.78 -13.95
CA SER A 94 -14.31 3.62 -14.55
C SER A 94 -14.39 3.75 -16.06
N VAL A 95 -13.29 3.50 -16.76
CA VAL A 95 -13.22 3.61 -18.21
C VAL A 95 -12.63 2.33 -18.77
N GLU A 96 -13.34 1.76 -19.74
CA GLU A 96 -12.83 0.74 -20.65
C GLU A 96 -12.36 1.42 -21.94
N VAL A 97 -11.21 0.98 -22.45
CA VAL A 97 -10.65 1.41 -23.73
C VAL A 97 -10.33 0.19 -24.58
N ASN A 98 -10.80 0.22 -25.83
CA ASN A 98 -10.50 -0.78 -26.84
C ASN A 98 -9.73 -0.10 -27.97
N PHE A 99 -8.56 -0.64 -28.33
CA PHE A 99 -7.73 -0.06 -29.38
C PHE A 99 -7.04 -1.14 -30.21
N PRO A 100 -6.94 -0.95 -31.53
CA PRO A 100 -6.23 -1.88 -32.39
C PRO A 100 -4.71 -1.68 -32.31
N ILE A 101 -3.96 -2.77 -32.46
CA ILE A 101 -2.52 -2.78 -32.75
C ILE A 101 -2.26 -3.58 -34.02
N VAL A 102 -1.20 -3.24 -34.73
CA VAL A 102 -0.67 -4.07 -35.82
C VAL A 102 0.44 -4.93 -35.23
N ARG A 103 0.28 -6.25 -35.31
CA ARG A 103 1.29 -7.22 -34.88
C ARG A 103 2.42 -7.32 -35.89
N LYS A 104 3.57 -7.86 -35.48
CA LYS A 104 4.73 -8.02 -36.40
C LYS A 104 4.44 -8.90 -37.62
N ASN A 105 3.52 -9.84 -37.52
CA ASN A 105 3.06 -10.69 -38.63
C ASN A 105 2.03 -9.98 -39.56
N GLY A 106 1.77 -8.69 -39.36
CA GLY A 106 0.82 -7.90 -40.14
C GLY A 106 -0.65 -8.05 -39.73
N THR A 107 -0.98 -8.93 -38.78
CA THR A 107 -2.37 -9.10 -38.31
C THR A 107 -2.78 -7.96 -37.38
N TYR A 108 -4.05 -7.58 -37.41
CA TYR A 108 -4.62 -6.63 -36.46
C TYR A 108 -5.17 -7.37 -35.24
N GLU A 109 -4.93 -6.81 -34.06
CA GLU A 109 -5.45 -7.32 -32.80
C GLU A 109 -6.08 -6.16 -32.02
N ILE A 110 -7.27 -6.38 -31.44
CA ILE A 110 -7.93 -5.40 -30.58
C ILE A 110 -7.56 -5.72 -29.14
N ILE A 111 -6.99 -4.74 -28.45
CA ILE A 111 -6.61 -4.86 -27.04
C ILE A 111 -7.60 -4.07 -26.18
N SER A 112 -8.09 -4.72 -25.14
CA SER A 112 -8.91 -4.11 -24.10
C SER A 112 -8.07 -3.68 -22.90
N GLY A 113 -8.37 -2.52 -22.33
CA GLY A 113 -7.77 -2.04 -21.10
C GLY A 113 -8.75 -1.24 -20.26
N TYR A 114 -8.49 -1.16 -18.96
CA TYR A 114 -9.37 -0.54 -17.99
C TYR A 114 -8.59 0.44 -17.11
N ARG A 115 -9.21 1.54 -16.67
CA ARG A 115 -8.71 2.42 -15.62
C ARG A 115 -9.86 2.88 -14.74
N SER A 116 -9.77 2.66 -13.43
CA SER A 116 -10.78 3.07 -12.47
C SER A 116 -10.21 4.03 -11.43
N HIS A 117 -11.03 5.01 -11.06
CA HIS A 117 -10.83 5.99 -10.01
C HIS A 117 -11.85 5.74 -8.90
N HIS A 118 -11.38 5.40 -7.70
CA HIS A 118 -12.29 5.12 -6.60
C HIS A 118 -12.93 6.40 -6.08
N VAL A 119 -12.20 7.22 -5.31
CA VAL A 119 -12.71 8.52 -4.84
C VAL A 119 -11.66 9.60 -4.97
N ARG A 120 -12.09 10.81 -5.36
CA ARG A 120 -11.22 11.96 -5.67
C ARG A 120 -11.07 12.96 -4.52
N HIS A 121 -11.25 12.52 -3.27
CA HIS A 121 -11.09 13.36 -2.07
C HIS A 121 -9.70 13.99 -1.93
N ARG A 122 -8.68 13.37 -2.55
CA ARG A 122 -7.32 13.89 -2.70
C ARG A 122 -6.84 13.65 -4.11
N LEU A 123 -6.18 14.65 -4.68
CA LEU A 123 -5.51 14.59 -5.97
C LEU A 123 -3.99 14.71 -5.78
N PRO A 124 -3.19 14.03 -6.61
CA PRO A 124 -3.61 13.11 -7.65
C PRO A 124 -4.09 11.75 -7.10
N LEU A 125 -4.70 10.94 -7.96
CA LEU A 125 -4.98 9.53 -7.65
C LEU A 125 -3.71 8.68 -7.87
N LYS A 126 -3.67 7.50 -7.26
CA LYS A 126 -2.52 6.59 -7.34
C LYS A 126 -2.94 5.15 -7.52
N GLY A 127 -2.33 4.50 -8.51
CA GLY A 127 -2.69 3.13 -8.88
C GLY A 127 -1.82 2.49 -9.93
N GLY A 128 -1.45 1.22 -9.73
CA GLY A 128 -0.63 0.46 -10.69
C GLY A 128 -1.32 0.17 -12.03
N ILE A 129 -0.56 -0.23 -13.05
CA ILE A 129 -1.04 -0.79 -14.32
C ILE A 129 -0.60 -2.25 -14.42
N ARG A 130 -1.55 -3.18 -14.55
CA ARG A 130 -1.29 -4.63 -14.64
C ARG A 130 -1.41 -5.14 -16.07
N TYR A 131 -0.53 -6.05 -16.50
CA TYR A 131 -0.72 -6.86 -17.71
C TYR A 131 -1.08 -8.29 -17.34
N ALA A 132 -2.34 -8.68 -17.52
CA ALA A 132 -2.78 -10.04 -17.31
C ALA A 132 -4.11 -10.31 -18.04
N LEU A 133 -4.38 -11.58 -18.37
CA LEU A 133 -5.59 -12.00 -19.09
C LEU A 133 -6.86 -11.96 -18.24
N ASP A 134 -6.72 -12.03 -16.92
CA ASP A 134 -7.81 -12.01 -15.94
C ASP A 134 -8.27 -10.58 -15.58
N VAL A 135 -7.59 -9.55 -16.10
CA VAL A 135 -7.97 -8.15 -15.91
C VAL A 135 -9.39 -7.93 -16.44
N ASN A 136 -10.25 -7.42 -15.55
CA ASN A 136 -11.62 -7.03 -15.87
C ASN A 136 -12.04 -5.81 -15.04
N GLU A 137 -13.18 -5.21 -15.38
CA GLU A 137 -13.64 -3.97 -14.72
C GLU A 137 -13.84 -4.14 -13.21
N SER A 138 -14.45 -5.25 -12.77
CA SER A 138 -14.75 -5.52 -11.36
C SER A 138 -13.48 -5.61 -10.51
N GLU A 139 -12.45 -6.29 -11.04
CA GLU A 139 -11.15 -6.40 -10.36
C GLU A 139 -10.47 -5.02 -10.23
N VAL A 140 -10.44 -4.26 -11.33
CA VAL A 140 -9.78 -2.94 -11.37
C VAL A 140 -10.50 -1.96 -10.43
N LYS A 141 -11.83 -1.99 -10.35
CA LYS A 141 -12.63 -1.21 -9.38
C LYS A 141 -12.24 -1.51 -7.94
N ALA A 142 -12.15 -2.78 -7.57
CA ALA A 142 -11.80 -3.15 -6.20
C ALA A 142 -10.35 -2.82 -5.82
N LEU A 143 -9.41 -3.04 -6.74
CA LEU A 143 -8.03 -2.66 -6.54
C LEU A 143 -7.86 -1.13 -6.42
N ALA A 144 -8.65 -0.33 -7.16
CA ALA A 144 -8.68 1.12 -6.99
C ALA A 144 -9.21 1.53 -5.60
N ALA A 145 -10.22 0.81 -5.07
CA ALA A 145 -10.72 1.03 -3.73
C ALA A 145 -9.66 0.75 -2.66
N ILE A 146 -8.96 -0.40 -2.75
CA ILE A 146 -7.82 -0.72 -1.86
C ILE A 146 -6.79 0.39 -1.88
N MET A 147 -6.43 0.91 -3.06
CA MET A 147 -5.42 1.97 -3.15
C MET A 147 -5.83 3.23 -2.39
N THR A 148 -7.12 3.54 -2.34
CA THR A 148 -7.61 4.68 -1.53
C THR A 148 -7.39 4.40 -0.05
N PHE A 149 -7.85 3.24 0.44
CA PHE A 149 -7.72 2.89 1.85
C PHE A 149 -6.25 2.71 2.26
N LYS A 150 -5.40 2.22 1.36
CA LYS A 150 -3.97 2.03 1.59
C LYS A 150 -3.25 3.37 1.70
N CYS A 151 -3.44 4.26 0.73
CA CYS A 151 -2.89 5.61 0.77
C CYS A 151 -3.34 6.35 2.03
N ALA A 152 -4.64 6.28 2.34
CA ALA A 152 -5.17 6.85 3.58
C ALA A 152 -4.47 6.23 4.80
N CYS A 153 -4.34 4.91 4.90
CA CYS A 153 -3.75 4.20 6.05
C CYS A 153 -2.37 4.77 6.42
N VAL A 154 -1.51 4.95 5.41
CA VAL A 154 -0.14 5.47 5.57
C VAL A 154 0.01 6.98 5.35
N ASN A 155 -1.08 7.74 5.49
CA ASN A 155 -1.06 9.21 5.39
C ASN A 155 -0.47 9.75 4.08
N VAL A 156 -0.53 8.97 3.00
CA VAL A 156 -0.13 9.40 1.66
C VAL A 156 -1.31 10.17 1.04
N PRO A 157 -1.10 11.39 0.52
CA PRO A 157 -2.19 12.29 0.11
C PRO A 157 -2.73 11.97 -1.28
N TYR A 158 -3.14 10.72 -1.52
CA TYR A 158 -3.69 10.28 -2.80
C TYR A 158 -5.07 9.65 -2.65
N GLY A 159 -5.95 9.90 -3.62
CA GLY A 159 -7.06 9.01 -3.93
C GLY A 159 -6.56 7.70 -4.56
N GLY A 160 -7.39 6.66 -4.56
CA GLY A 160 -7.04 5.39 -5.18
C GLY A 160 -7.46 5.29 -6.63
N SER A 161 -6.57 4.76 -7.46
CA SER A 161 -6.85 4.32 -8.82
C SER A 161 -6.28 2.93 -9.07
N LYS A 162 -6.62 2.34 -10.20
CA LYS A 162 -5.98 1.13 -10.74
C LYS A 162 -6.24 1.07 -12.24
N GLY A 163 -5.31 0.52 -13.00
CA GLY A 163 -5.56 0.13 -14.38
C GLY A 163 -5.02 -1.25 -14.71
N GLY A 164 -5.43 -1.77 -15.86
CA GLY A 164 -4.90 -3.00 -16.41
C GLY A 164 -5.16 -3.12 -17.91
N ILE A 165 -4.36 -3.97 -18.55
CA ILE A 165 -4.48 -4.31 -19.98
C ILE A 165 -4.61 -5.84 -20.08
N CYS A 166 -5.62 -6.28 -20.82
CA CYS A 166 -6.02 -7.69 -20.94
C CYS A 166 -5.11 -8.45 -21.91
N ILE A 167 -3.85 -8.68 -21.52
CA ILE A 167 -2.85 -9.36 -22.35
C ILE A 167 -1.99 -10.33 -21.53
N ASP A 168 -1.51 -11.40 -22.18
CA ASP A 168 -0.36 -12.15 -21.69
C ASP A 168 0.92 -11.56 -22.30
N PRO A 169 1.75 -10.84 -21.54
CA PRO A 169 2.91 -10.14 -22.07
C PRO A 169 3.97 -11.07 -22.66
N LYS A 170 3.96 -12.37 -22.31
CA LYS A 170 4.88 -13.36 -22.89
C LYS A 170 4.59 -13.65 -24.36
N LYS A 171 3.38 -13.33 -24.83
CA LYS A 171 2.94 -13.53 -26.23
C LYS A 171 3.26 -12.34 -27.14
N TYR A 172 3.89 -11.29 -26.61
CA TYR A 172 4.21 -10.08 -27.37
C TYR A 172 5.71 -9.79 -27.33
N THR A 173 6.20 -9.25 -28.44
CA THR A 173 7.55 -8.70 -28.49
C THR A 173 7.63 -7.38 -27.71
N VAL A 174 8.85 -6.95 -27.38
CA VAL A 174 9.06 -5.68 -26.64
C VAL A 174 8.51 -4.48 -27.40
N ASP A 175 8.61 -4.46 -28.73
CA ASP A 175 8.11 -3.38 -29.59
C ASP A 175 6.56 -3.34 -29.59
N GLU A 176 5.92 -4.51 -29.60
CA GLU A 176 4.47 -4.61 -29.50
C GLU A 176 3.99 -4.15 -28.11
N LEU A 177 4.66 -4.56 -27.03
CA LEU A 177 4.38 -4.08 -25.68
C LEU A 177 4.56 -2.55 -25.56
N GLN A 178 5.60 -1.99 -26.18
CA GLN A 178 5.78 -0.55 -26.23
C GLN A 178 4.62 0.14 -26.93
N THR A 179 4.19 -0.38 -28.08
CA THR A 179 3.07 0.15 -28.86
C THR A 179 1.77 0.10 -28.06
N ILE A 180 1.47 -1.04 -27.42
CA ILE A 180 0.32 -1.23 -26.54
C ILE A 180 0.33 -0.20 -25.40
N THR A 181 1.46 -0.08 -24.70
CA THR A 181 1.60 0.84 -23.55
C THR A 181 1.38 2.29 -23.97
N ARG A 182 2.02 2.72 -25.06
CA ARG A 182 1.88 4.08 -25.60
C ARG A 182 0.45 4.35 -26.05
N ARG A 183 -0.19 3.39 -26.72
CA ARG A 183 -1.57 3.55 -27.21
C ARG A 183 -2.57 3.63 -26.06
N TYR A 184 -2.46 2.74 -25.07
CA TYR A 184 -3.25 2.80 -23.84
C TYR A 184 -3.09 4.14 -23.13
N THR A 185 -1.85 4.63 -22.99
CA THR A 185 -1.54 5.95 -22.41
C THR A 185 -2.29 7.07 -23.14
N MET A 186 -2.27 7.07 -24.48
CA MET A 186 -2.99 8.07 -25.27
C MET A 186 -4.51 8.00 -25.09
N GLU A 187 -5.09 6.80 -24.99
CA GLU A 187 -6.52 6.63 -24.74
C GLU A 187 -6.93 7.16 -23.35
N LEU A 188 -6.08 7.01 -22.34
CA LEU A 188 -6.31 7.58 -21.02
C LEU A 188 -6.14 9.11 -20.99
N LEU A 189 -5.11 9.64 -21.65
CA LEU A 189 -4.86 11.10 -21.73
C LEU A 189 -6.02 11.85 -22.38
N LYS A 190 -6.54 11.34 -23.52
CA LYS A 190 -7.70 11.93 -24.21
C LYS A 190 -8.95 12.03 -23.33
N ARG A 191 -9.07 11.17 -22.32
CA ARG A 191 -10.22 11.09 -21.39
C ARG A 191 -9.93 11.73 -20.04
N ASN A 192 -8.80 12.41 -19.89
CA ASN A 192 -8.39 13.05 -18.65
C ASN A 192 -8.30 12.04 -17.47
N MET A 193 -7.88 10.81 -17.78
CA MET A 193 -7.77 9.72 -16.79
C MET A 193 -6.39 9.59 -16.17
N ILE A 194 -5.36 10.21 -16.74
CA ILE A 194 -4.00 10.29 -16.16
C ILE A 194 -3.43 11.68 -16.36
N GLY A 195 -2.61 12.13 -15.42
CA GLY A 195 -2.04 13.47 -15.38
C GLY A 195 -1.26 13.68 -14.07
N PRO A 196 -0.18 14.47 -14.02
CA PRO A 196 0.57 14.68 -12.77
C PRO A 196 -0.30 15.21 -11.62
N GLY A 197 -1.32 16.02 -11.93
CA GLY A 197 -2.29 16.53 -10.95
C GLY A 197 -3.63 15.78 -10.89
N ILE A 198 -3.76 14.64 -11.60
CA ILE A 198 -5.04 13.93 -11.77
C ILE A 198 -4.95 12.50 -11.27
N ASP A 199 -4.10 11.70 -11.89
CA ASP A 199 -3.88 10.29 -11.57
C ASP A 199 -2.50 9.88 -12.08
N VAL A 200 -1.70 9.32 -11.16
CA VAL A 200 -0.29 8.99 -11.36
C VAL A 200 -0.14 7.46 -11.32
N PRO A 201 0.06 6.79 -12.46
CA PRO A 201 0.21 5.35 -12.47
C PRO A 201 1.51 4.85 -11.80
N ALA A 202 1.63 3.53 -11.66
CA ALA A 202 2.83 2.83 -11.18
C ALA A 202 2.91 1.43 -11.83
N PRO A 203 4.03 0.71 -11.65
CA PRO A 203 4.11 -0.71 -11.94
C PRO A 203 3.14 -1.53 -11.11
N ASP A 204 2.72 -2.66 -11.67
CA ASP A 204 1.99 -3.75 -11.03
C ASP A 204 2.44 -5.09 -11.65
N VAL A 205 1.67 -6.16 -11.46
CA VAL A 205 1.97 -7.48 -12.05
C VAL A 205 2.25 -7.35 -13.55
N ASN A 206 3.43 -7.86 -13.94
CA ASN A 206 3.99 -7.86 -15.30
C ASN A 206 4.27 -6.48 -15.95
N THR A 207 4.33 -5.40 -15.17
CA THR A 207 4.84 -4.11 -15.62
C THR A 207 5.98 -3.64 -14.72
N GLY A 208 6.89 -2.82 -15.24
CA GLY A 208 8.05 -2.37 -14.51
C GLY A 208 8.57 -1.01 -14.98
N PRO A 209 9.82 -0.66 -14.62
CA PRO A 209 10.44 0.60 -15.01
C PRO A 209 10.42 0.86 -16.52
N ARG A 210 10.47 -0.19 -17.34
CA ARG A 210 10.40 -0.09 -18.80
C ARG A 210 9.07 0.51 -19.26
N GLU A 211 7.94 -0.06 -18.84
CA GLU A 211 6.61 0.42 -19.20
C GLU A 211 6.36 1.84 -18.67
N MET A 212 6.81 2.14 -17.45
CA MET A 212 6.69 3.49 -16.87
C MET A 212 7.50 4.51 -17.68
N SER A 213 8.67 4.14 -18.19
CA SER A 213 9.48 5.00 -19.07
C SER A 213 8.75 5.33 -20.37
N TRP A 214 8.05 4.35 -20.97
CA TRP A 214 7.24 4.59 -22.17
C TRP A 214 6.05 5.53 -21.92
N ILE A 215 5.42 5.44 -20.74
CA ILE A 215 4.32 6.34 -20.34
C ILE A 215 4.82 7.79 -20.23
N VAL A 216 5.97 8.03 -19.56
CA VAL A 216 6.57 9.37 -19.47
C VAL A 216 6.89 9.93 -20.86
N ASP A 217 7.62 9.16 -21.67
CA ASP A 217 8.04 9.59 -23.00
C ASP A 217 6.84 9.96 -23.87
N GLN A 218 5.79 9.15 -23.83
CA GLN A 218 4.56 9.39 -24.56
C GLN A 218 3.85 10.67 -24.09
N TYR A 219 3.76 10.91 -22.78
CA TYR A 219 3.14 12.12 -22.24
C TYR A 219 3.94 13.38 -22.61
N GLN A 220 5.25 13.37 -22.38
CA GLN A 220 6.15 14.50 -22.64
C GLN A 220 6.14 14.93 -24.11
N LYS A 221 6.09 13.97 -25.04
CA LYS A 221 6.07 14.25 -26.49
C LYS A 221 4.69 14.65 -27.03
N THR A 222 3.63 14.54 -26.21
CA THR A 222 2.26 14.81 -26.65
C THR A 222 1.56 15.84 -25.78
N PHE A 223 0.74 15.43 -24.82
CA PHE A 223 -0.07 16.32 -23.98
C PHE A 223 0.75 17.14 -22.98
N GLY A 224 1.87 16.58 -22.51
CA GLY A 224 2.71 17.13 -21.45
C GLY A 224 3.88 18.00 -21.91
N TYR A 225 3.98 18.37 -23.19
CA TYR A 225 5.14 19.08 -23.74
C TYR A 225 5.41 20.46 -23.12
N LYS A 226 4.39 21.07 -22.50
CA LYS A 226 4.47 22.33 -21.74
C LYS A 226 4.41 22.15 -20.23
N ASP A 227 4.23 20.92 -19.77
CA ASP A 227 4.06 20.62 -18.36
C ASP A 227 5.44 20.43 -17.71
N ILE A 228 5.82 21.39 -16.87
CA ILE A 228 7.08 21.33 -16.10
C ILE A 228 7.14 20.08 -15.23
N ASN A 229 5.98 19.59 -14.75
CA ASN A 229 5.88 18.42 -13.89
C ASN A 229 5.64 17.14 -14.70
N SER A 230 5.95 17.15 -16.00
CA SER A 230 5.64 16.03 -16.89
C SER A 230 6.24 14.69 -16.48
N SER A 231 7.44 14.69 -15.87
CA SER A 231 8.05 13.47 -15.35
C SER A 231 7.31 12.85 -14.16
N ALA A 232 6.44 13.61 -13.50
CA ALA A 232 5.62 13.17 -12.38
C ALA A 232 4.30 12.49 -12.82
N ILE A 233 4.07 12.32 -14.13
CA ILE A 233 2.89 11.61 -14.67
C ILE A 233 2.78 10.17 -14.17
N VAL A 234 3.90 9.54 -13.84
CA VAL A 234 3.98 8.14 -13.43
C VAL A 234 5.15 7.94 -12.45
N THR A 235 5.08 6.90 -11.63
CA THR A 235 6.12 6.52 -10.67
C THR A 235 6.62 5.10 -10.94
N GLY A 236 7.67 4.65 -10.26
CA GLY A 236 8.33 3.38 -10.54
C GLY A 236 9.21 3.44 -11.79
N LYS A 237 9.70 4.63 -12.13
CA LYS A 237 10.56 4.87 -13.31
C LYS A 237 11.98 4.35 -13.08
N PRO A 238 12.77 4.13 -14.15
CA PRO A 238 14.21 3.92 -14.02
C PRO A 238 14.86 5.12 -13.31
N VAL A 239 15.87 4.88 -12.48
CA VAL A 239 16.52 5.94 -11.68
C VAL A 239 17.07 7.06 -12.57
N HIS A 240 17.66 6.72 -13.72
CA HIS A 240 18.17 7.70 -14.69
C HIS A 240 17.08 8.48 -15.42
N ASN A 241 15.80 8.06 -15.33
CA ASN A 241 14.64 8.74 -15.93
C ASN A 241 13.70 9.30 -14.84
N GLY A 242 14.29 9.87 -13.78
CA GLY A 242 13.53 10.49 -12.69
C GLY A 242 12.93 9.52 -11.66
N GLY A 243 13.31 8.24 -11.70
CA GLY A 243 13.00 7.29 -10.62
C GLY A 243 13.68 7.65 -9.30
N ILE A 244 13.27 6.99 -8.22
CA ILE A 244 13.85 7.19 -6.88
C ILE A 244 14.65 5.97 -6.42
N ASN A 245 15.81 6.21 -5.81
CA ASN A 245 16.57 5.16 -5.16
C ASN A 245 15.79 4.57 -3.96
N GLY A 246 15.93 3.26 -3.74
CA GLY A 246 15.21 2.54 -2.68
C GLY A 246 13.79 2.10 -3.06
N ARG A 247 13.24 2.47 -4.23
CA ARG A 247 11.89 2.03 -4.63
C ARG A 247 11.78 0.52 -4.80
N HIS A 248 12.82 -0.13 -5.34
CA HIS A 248 12.80 -1.56 -5.64
C HIS A 248 12.55 -2.40 -4.36
N SER A 249 13.32 -2.14 -3.31
CA SER A 249 13.21 -2.83 -2.02
C SER A 249 12.13 -2.29 -1.07
N ALA A 250 11.47 -1.17 -1.42
CA ALA A 250 10.56 -0.43 -0.55
C ALA A 250 9.44 -1.27 0.07
N THR A 251 8.84 -2.19 -0.69
CA THR A 251 7.73 -3.03 -0.18
C THR A 251 8.22 -4.03 0.87
N GLY A 252 9.29 -4.79 0.57
CA GLY A 252 9.87 -5.73 1.54
C GLY A 252 10.46 -5.02 2.76
N ARG A 253 11.03 -3.83 2.58
CA ARG A 253 11.47 -2.95 3.66
C ARG A 253 10.30 -2.48 4.53
N GLY A 254 9.15 -2.18 3.92
CA GLY A 254 7.90 -1.88 4.63
C GLY A 254 7.43 -3.04 5.50
N VAL A 255 7.47 -4.27 4.99
CA VAL A 255 7.11 -5.49 5.76
C VAL A 255 8.00 -5.64 6.99
N TRP A 256 9.31 -5.49 6.82
CA TRP A 256 10.25 -5.53 7.94
C TRP A 256 9.99 -4.39 8.94
N LYS A 257 9.83 -3.15 8.49
CA LYS A 257 9.55 -2.00 9.39
C LYS A 257 8.23 -2.18 10.15
N ALA A 258 7.19 -2.70 9.49
CA ALA A 258 5.95 -3.06 10.15
C ALA A 258 6.21 -4.08 11.26
N GLY A 259 6.84 -5.21 10.94
CA GLY A 259 7.21 -6.22 11.95
C GLY A 259 8.06 -5.65 13.09
N ASP A 260 9.04 -4.80 12.78
CA ASP A 260 9.92 -4.17 13.77
C ASP A 260 9.18 -3.28 14.76
N LEU A 261 8.17 -2.54 14.29
CA LEU A 261 7.32 -1.71 15.13
C LEU A 261 6.45 -2.55 16.08
N PHE A 262 5.81 -3.60 15.54
CA PHE A 262 4.98 -4.49 16.37
C PHE A 262 5.83 -5.29 17.37
N LEU A 263 7.02 -5.77 16.97
CA LEU A 263 7.92 -6.52 17.84
C LEU A 263 8.61 -5.67 18.90
N LYS A 264 8.70 -4.34 18.74
CA LYS A 264 9.23 -3.41 19.75
C LYS A 264 8.16 -2.91 20.71
N ASP A 265 6.89 -3.02 20.35
CA ASP A 265 5.78 -2.60 21.18
C ASP A 265 5.49 -3.64 22.27
N LYS A 266 5.64 -3.22 23.53
CA LYS A 266 5.46 -4.10 24.68
C LYS A 266 4.05 -4.68 24.76
N GLU A 267 3.02 -3.92 24.41
CA GLU A 267 1.63 -4.36 24.54
C GLU A 267 1.31 -5.51 23.58
N TRP A 268 1.78 -5.41 22.34
CA TRP A 268 1.64 -6.49 21.36
C TRP A 268 2.47 -7.73 21.73
N MET A 269 3.64 -7.53 22.33
CA MET A 269 4.48 -8.63 22.78
C MET A 269 3.93 -9.32 24.04
N ASP A 270 3.30 -8.59 24.94
CA ASP A 270 2.62 -9.14 26.11
C ASP A 270 1.42 -10.01 25.67
N LEU A 271 0.66 -9.58 24.65
CA LEU A 271 -0.40 -10.40 24.02
C LEU A 271 0.13 -11.74 23.49
N LEU A 272 1.31 -11.73 22.85
CA LEU A 272 1.94 -12.94 22.29
C LEU A 272 2.78 -13.73 23.30
N LYS A 273 2.97 -13.20 24.52
CA LYS A 273 3.89 -13.70 25.56
C LYS A 273 5.34 -13.81 25.07
N TRP A 274 5.79 -12.78 24.36
CA TRP A 274 7.10 -12.72 23.71
C TRP A 274 7.99 -11.64 24.33
N LYS A 275 9.31 -11.82 24.21
CA LYS A 275 10.27 -10.71 24.38
C LYS A 275 10.28 -9.85 23.12
N THR A 276 10.55 -8.56 23.31
CA THR A 276 10.64 -7.57 22.22
C THR A 276 11.86 -7.81 21.33
N GLY A 277 11.72 -7.46 20.05
CA GLY A 277 12.79 -7.51 19.05
C GLY A 277 12.80 -8.77 18.19
N TRP A 278 13.67 -8.81 17.17
CA TRP A 278 13.73 -9.89 16.19
C TRP A 278 14.55 -11.11 16.61
N LYS A 279 15.49 -10.91 17.54
CA LYS A 279 16.47 -11.91 17.94
C LYS A 279 15.77 -13.20 18.42
N ASP A 280 16.30 -14.34 18.00
CA ASP A 280 15.87 -15.68 18.36
C ASP A 280 14.49 -16.11 17.83
N LYS A 281 13.79 -15.26 17.05
CA LYS A 281 12.51 -15.62 16.41
C LYS A 281 12.74 -16.35 15.10
N THR A 282 11.95 -17.39 14.83
CA THR A 282 11.98 -18.08 13.53
C THR A 282 11.01 -17.48 12.54
N VAL A 283 11.40 -17.46 11.26
CA VAL A 283 10.61 -16.84 10.20
C VAL A 283 10.51 -17.76 9.00
N ILE A 284 9.31 -17.90 8.45
CA ILE A 284 9.05 -18.51 7.15
C ILE A 284 8.53 -17.45 6.19
N VAL A 285 9.06 -17.43 4.96
CA VAL A 285 8.65 -16.50 3.92
C VAL A 285 8.07 -17.28 2.75
N GLN A 286 6.86 -16.93 2.35
CA GLN A 286 6.23 -17.50 1.15
C GLN A 286 6.36 -16.49 0.00
N GLY A 287 7.05 -16.89 -1.06
CA GLY A 287 7.51 -16.06 -2.17
C GLY A 287 8.87 -15.44 -1.88
N PHE A 288 9.82 -15.64 -2.78
CA PHE A 288 11.16 -15.06 -2.80
C PHE A 288 11.37 -14.10 -3.99
N GLY A 289 10.26 -13.57 -4.53
CA GLY A 289 10.29 -12.43 -5.43
C GLY A 289 10.61 -11.11 -4.71
N ASN A 290 10.40 -9.98 -5.40
CA ASN A 290 10.80 -8.65 -4.90
C ASN A 290 10.35 -8.33 -3.46
N VAL A 291 9.14 -8.69 -3.05
CA VAL A 291 8.69 -8.40 -1.68
C VAL A 291 9.39 -9.32 -0.67
N GLY A 292 9.31 -10.63 -0.91
CA GLY A 292 9.76 -11.63 0.05
C GLY A 292 11.27 -11.72 0.19
N SER A 293 12.05 -11.56 -0.89
CA SER A 293 13.52 -11.60 -0.81
C SER A 293 14.08 -10.44 0.01
N PHE A 294 13.58 -9.21 -0.22
CA PHE A 294 13.98 -8.05 0.58
C PHE A 294 13.44 -8.12 2.02
N ALA A 295 12.21 -8.60 2.24
CA ALA A 295 11.69 -8.81 3.58
C ALA A 295 12.55 -9.83 4.36
N ALA A 296 12.85 -10.98 3.75
CA ALA A 296 13.73 -12.01 4.31
C ALA A 296 15.11 -11.44 4.65
N LYS A 297 15.68 -10.61 3.75
CA LYS A 297 16.98 -9.98 3.96
C LYS A 297 16.98 -9.08 5.19
N TYR A 298 16.00 -8.18 5.32
CA TYR A 298 15.97 -7.23 6.43
C TYR A 298 15.64 -7.88 7.78
N VAL A 299 14.80 -8.91 7.82
CA VAL A 299 14.55 -9.66 9.08
C VAL A 299 15.78 -10.49 9.49
N HIS A 300 16.50 -11.05 8.52
CA HIS A 300 17.76 -11.76 8.75
C HIS A 300 18.84 -10.81 9.31
N GLU A 301 19.03 -9.64 8.69
CA GLU A 301 19.94 -8.59 9.18
C GLU A 301 19.54 -8.05 10.57
N ALA A 302 18.26 -8.10 10.91
CA ALA A 302 17.75 -7.73 12.24
C ALA A 302 17.96 -8.82 13.32
N GLY A 303 18.44 -10.00 12.93
CA GLY A 303 18.80 -11.10 13.83
C GLY A 303 17.75 -12.21 13.96
N ALA A 304 16.71 -12.22 13.10
CA ALA A 304 15.77 -13.32 13.04
C ALA A 304 16.33 -14.52 12.25
N LYS A 305 15.86 -15.72 12.58
CA LYS A 305 16.28 -16.96 11.92
C LYS A 305 15.30 -17.32 10.81
N VAL A 306 15.63 -17.03 9.56
CA VAL A 306 14.79 -17.43 8.43
C VAL A 306 14.98 -18.93 8.18
N ILE A 307 14.01 -19.74 8.60
CA ILE A 307 14.13 -21.20 8.58
C ILE A 307 13.49 -21.85 7.35
N GLY A 308 12.70 -21.09 6.59
CA GLY A 308 12.04 -21.62 5.41
C GLY A 308 11.67 -20.55 4.37
N ILE A 309 11.87 -20.90 3.10
CA ILE A 309 11.43 -20.11 1.94
C ILE A 309 10.55 -21.00 1.07
N LYS A 310 9.31 -20.60 0.80
CA LYS A 310 8.37 -21.35 -0.05
C LYS A 310 8.15 -20.63 -1.37
N GLU A 311 8.59 -21.20 -2.47
CA GLU A 311 8.26 -20.79 -3.83
C GLU A 311 7.20 -21.73 -4.46
N PHE A 312 6.75 -21.38 -5.66
CA PHE A 312 5.75 -22.19 -6.38
C PHE A 312 6.28 -23.56 -6.83
N ASP A 313 7.58 -23.68 -7.10
CA ASP A 313 8.24 -24.88 -7.63
C ASP A 313 9.15 -25.60 -6.64
N VAL A 314 9.54 -24.95 -5.54
CA VAL A 314 10.42 -25.52 -4.52
C VAL A 314 10.20 -24.84 -3.16
N SER A 315 10.40 -25.58 -2.07
CA SER A 315 10.53 -25.01 -0.73
C SER A 315 11.90 -25.33 -0.17
N LEU A 316 12.58 -24.35 0.40
CA LEU A 316 13.86 -24.50 1.08
C LEU A 316 13.64 -24.48 2.58
N VAL A 317 14.29 -25.40 3.30
CA VAL A 317 14.23 -25.50 4.76
C VAL A 317 15.64 -25.60 5.33
N ASN A 318 15.92 -24.81 6.36
CA ASN A 318 17.09 -24.97 7.20
C ASN A 318 16.74 -24.56 8.63
N LYS A 319 16.66 -25.54 9.54
CA LYS A 319 16.36 -25.29 10.96
C LYS A 319 17.43 -24.42 11.64
N ASP A 320 18.64 -24.42 11.11
CA ASP A 320 19.77 -23.59 11.55
C ASP A 320 19.81 -22.19 10.93
N GLY A 321 18.85 -21.91 10.05
CA GLY A 321 18.66 -20.63 9.40
C GLY A 321 19.34 -20.63 8.03
N ILE A 322 18.66 -19.99 7.08
CA ILE A 322 19.14 -19.75 5.73
C ILE A 322 19.88 -18.41 5.73
N ASP A 323 21.10 -18.39 5.22
CA ASP A 323 21.81 -17.13 4.94
C ASP A 323 21.14 -16.45 3.74
N ILE A 324 20.37 -15.41 4.03
CA ILE A 324 19.57 -14.74 3.01
C ILE A 324 20.44 -13.93 2.06
N ASN A 325 21.60 -13.42 2.49
CA ASN A 325 22.49 -12.69 1.58
C ASN A 325 23.08 -13.64 0.54
N ASP A 326 23.54 -14.81 0.98
CA ASP A 326 24.06 -15.84 0.09
C ASP A 326 22.97 -16.41 -0.85
N LEU A 327 21.75 -16.64 -0.34
CA LEU A 327 20.62 -17.06 -1.18
C LEU A 327 20.24 -15.98 -2.21
N PHE A 328 20.35 -14.70 -1.84
CA PHE A 328 20.08 -13.59 -2.76
C PHE A 328 21.05 -13.59 -3.94
N GLU A 329 22.35 -13.75 -3.67
CA GLU A 329 23.40 -13.87 -4.68
C GLU A 329 23.21 -15.11 -5.57
N TYR A 330 22.91 -16.26 -4.96
CA TYR A 330 22.59 -17.49 -5.69
C TYR A 330 21.42 -17.30 -6.66
N THR A 331 20.35 -16.65 -6.20
CA THR A 331 19.15 -16.39 -7.00
C THR A 331 19.44 -15.42 -8.14
N GLU A 332 20.29 -14.42 -7.90
CA GLU A 332 20.71 -13.48 -8.94
C GLU A 332 21.50 -14.16 -10.06
N GLU A 333 22.37 -15.13 -9.71
CA GLU A 333 23.15 -15.89 -10.68
C GLU A 333 22.31 -16.96 -11.40
N LYS A 334 21.59 -17.81 -10.66
CA LYS A 334 20.88 -18.98 -11.20
C LYS A 334 19.46 -18.69 -11.67
N LYS A 335 18.90 -17.52 -11.32
CA LYS A 335 17.50 -17.13 -11.59
C LYS A 335 16.45 -18.07 -10.98
N THR A 336 16.85 -18.86 -9.98
CA THR A 336 15.98 -19.76 -9.19
C THR A 336 16.61 -19.97 -7.81
N ILE A 337 15.79 -20.35 -6.83
CA ILE A 337 16.26 -20.80 -5.51
C ILE A 337 16.47 -22.33 -5.48
N LYS A 338 15.99 -23.04 -6.50
CA LYS A 338 16.09 -24.49 -6.61
C LYS A 338 17.55 -24.92 -6.75
N GLY A 339 17.95 -25.97 -6.05
CA GLY A 339 19.32 -26.48 -6.02
C GLY A 339 20.25 -25.68 -5.12
N TYR A 340 19.73 -24.80 -4.25
CA TYR A 340 20.55 -24.06 -3.30
C TYR A 340 21.23 -25.01 -2.29
N PRO A 341 22.58 -25.09 -2.25
CA PRO A 341 23.28 -26.17 -1.56
C PRO A 341 23.28 -26.05 -0.02
N LYS A 342 22.97 -24.87 0.54
CA LYS A 342 23.00 -24.61 1.99
C LYS A 342 21.62 -24.68 2.66
N ALA A 343 20.61 -25.18 1.96
CA ALA A 343 19.30 -25.51 2.52
C ALA A 343 18.79 -26.82 1.90
N GLN A 344 17.89 -27.50 2.61
CA GLN A 344 17.26 -28.72 2.10
C GLN A 344 16.00 -28.38 1.33
N GLU A 345 15.85 -28.95 0.13
CA GLU A 345 14.58 -28.89 -0.58
C GLU A 345 13.55 -29.76 0.16
N SER A 346 12.39 -29.19 0.43
CA SER A 346 11.24 -29.89 0.99
C SER A 346 10.03 -29.75 0.07
N LYS A 347 9.15 -30.76 0.11
CA LYS A 347 7.82 -30.74 -0.51
C LYS A 347 6.72 -30.42 0.51
N ASP A 348 7.08 -30.28 1.78
CA ASP A 348 6.12 -29.99 2.85
C ASP A 348 5.51 -28.60 2.66
N ASP A 349 4.27 -28.43 3.10
CA ASP A 349 3.66 -27.12 3.05
C ASP A 349 4.17 -26.22 4.18
N LEU A 350 5.15 -25.36 3.85
CA LEU A 350 5.74 -24.44 4.81
C LEU A 350 4.76 -23.41 5.38
N LEU A 351 3.57 -23.22 4.79
CA LEU A 351 2.55 -22.34 5.38
C LEU A 351 2.08 -22.81 6.76
N ILE A 352 2.07 -24.13 6.98
CA ILE A 352 1.61 -24.76 8.22
C ILE A 352 2.76 -25.28 9.10
N ALA A 353 4.01 -25.06 8.68
CA ALA A 353 5.18 -25.49 9.43
C ALA A 353 5.35 -24.69 10.74
N GLU A 354 6.03 -25.31 11.71
CA GLU A 354 6.35 -24.67 13.00
C GLU A 354 7.26 -23.46 12.78
N THR A 355 6.75 -22.27 13.11
CA THR A 355 7.48 -21.00 13.07
C THR A 355 6.83 -19.97 13.98
N ASP A 356 7.60 -18.98 14.47
CA ASP A 356 7.05 -17.84 15.19
C ASP A 356 6.30 -16.90 14.24
N ILE A 357 6.95 -16.53 13.13
CA ILE A 357 6.48 -15.50 12.18
C ILE A 357 6.31 -16.11 10.79
N LEU A 358 5.17 -15.83 10.15
CA LEU A 358 4.89 -16.17 8.76
C LEU A 358 4.74 -14.91 7.91
N MET A 359 5.45 -14.83 6.78
CA MET A 359 5.41 -13.70 5.86
C MET A 359 4.90 -14.12 4.47
N PRO A 360 3.57 -14.10 4.23
CA PRO A 360 3.02 -14.37 2.90
C PRO A 360 3.30 -13.19 1.96
N CYS A 361 4.18 -13.42 0.98
CA CYS A 361 4.71 -12.42 0.05
C CYS A 361 4.54 -12.78 -1.43
N ALA A 362 3.83 -13.87 -1.78
CA ALA A 362 3.66 -14.32 -3.17
C ALA A 362 2.37 -13.81 -3.83
N THR A 363 1.23 -14.41 -3.50
CA THR A 363 -0.06 -14.19 -4.17
C THR A 363 -1.20 -13.94 -3.18
N GLN A 364 -2.37 -13.59 -3.71
CA GLN A 364 -3.63 -13.47 -2.95
C GLN A 364 -4.12 -14.85 -2.48
N LYS A 365 -4.98 -14.87 -1.45
CA LYS A 365 -5.79 -16.02 -1.00
C LYS A 365 -4.99 -17.32 -0.73
N VAL A 366 -3.80 -17.19 -0.13
CA VAL A 366 -2.92 -18.32 0.25
C VAL A 366 -3.26 -18.88 1.63
N ILE A 367 -3.86 -18.07 2.50
CA ILE A 367 -4.40 -18.49 3.79
C ILE A 367 -5.92 -18.51 3.68
N THR A 368 -6.50 -19.70 3.79
CA THR A 368 -7.94 -19.96 3.60
C THR A 368 -8.51 -20.72 4.80
N ILE A 369 -9.81 -21.02 4.76
CA ILE A 369 -10.47 -21.85 5.78
C ILE A 369 -9.84 -23.24 5.95
N ASP A 370 -9.18 -23.77 4.90
CA ASP A 370 -8.62 -25.12 4.93
C ASP A 370 -7.34 -25.20 5.76
N ASN A 371 -6.45 -24.22 5.63
CA ASN A 371 -5.12 -24.26 6.25
C ASN A 371 -4.97 -23.36 7.49
N ALA A 372 -5.84 -22.37 7.69
CA ALA A 372 -5.74 -21.42 8.81
C ALA A 372 -5.74 -22.10 10.20
N LYS A 373 -6.43 -23.25 10.32
CA LYS A 373 -6.46 -24.05 11.55
C LYS A 373 -5.09 -24.65 11.87
N ASP A 374 -4.33 -25.01 10.85
CA ASP A 374 -3.06 -25.70 10.97
C ASP A 374 -1.86 -24.76 11.09
N ILE A 375 -1.99 -23.49 10.67
CA ILE A 375 -0.94 -22.47 10.82
C ILE A 375 -0.48 -22.35 12.28
N LYS A 376 0.82 -22.50 12.51
CA LYS A 376 1.44 -22.47 13.84
C LYS A 376 2.00 -21.10 14.23
N ALA A 377 2.17 -20.22 13.25
CA ALA A 377 2.66 -18.86 13.47
C ALA A 377 1.78 -18.05 14.42
N LYS A 378 2.42 -17.27 15.30
CA LYS A 378 1.75 -16.35 16.22
C LYS A 378 1.66 -14.92 15.68
N LEU A 379 2.52 -14.58 14.72
CA LEU A 379 2.54 -13.30 14.03
C LEU A 379 2.55 -13.53 12.52
N ILE A 380 1.64 -12.88 11.80
CA ILE A 380 1.58 -12.91 10.34
C ILE A 380 1.81 -11.50 9.81
N LEU A 381 2.77 -11.34 8.91
CA LEU A 381 3.10 -10.07 8.25
C LEU A 381 2.73 -10.15 6.77
N GLU A 382 1.59 -9.56 6.40
CA GLU A 382 1.06 -9.68 5.03
C GLU A 382 1.84 -8.82 4.02
N GLY A 383 2.82 -9.41 3.35
CA GLY A 383 3.59 -8.75 2.29
C GLY A 383 2.86 -8.71 0.94
N ALA A 384 2.09 -9.75 0.60
CA ALA A 384 1.22 -9.77 -0.56
C ALA A 384 -0.05 -8.95 -0.33
N ASN A 385 -0.80 -8.64 -1.39
CA ASN A 385 -2.15 -8.07 -1.26
C ASN A 385 -3.14 -9.20 -0.99
N GLY A 386 -4.02 -9.04 0.01
CA GLY A 386 -4.99 -10.02 0.52
C GLY A 386 -4.56 -11.49 0.45
N PRO A 387 -3.44 -11.87 1.11
CA PRO A 387 -3.04 -13.26 1.20
C PRO A 387 -4.02 -14.08 2.06
N THR A 388 -4.78 -13.45 2.95
CA THR A 388 -5.71 -14.12 3.88
C THR A 388 -7.16 -13.85 3.49
N THR A 389 -7.96 -14.91 3.32
CA THR A 389 -9.41 -14.79 3.12
C THR A 389 -10.11 -14.40 4.43
N PRO A 390 -11.31 -13.78 4.38
CA PRO A 390 -12.04 -13.41 5.60
C PRO A 390 -12.40 -14.62 6.48
N SER A 391 -12.68 -15.76 5.85
CA SER A 391 -12.91 -17.04 6.53
C SER A 391 -11.65 -17.56 7.24
N GLY A 392 -10.47 -17.45 6.60
CA GLY A 392 -9.19 -17.80 7.22
C GLY A 392 -8.79 -16.85 8.35
N GLU A 393 -9.02 -15.54 8.17
CA GLU A 393 -8.74 -14.51 9.18
C GLU A 393 -9.54 -14.75 10.46
N LYS A 394 -10.82 -15.10 10.36
CA LYS A 394 -11.66 -15.41 11.53
C LYS A 394 -11.05 -16.51 12.40
N ILE A 395 -10.58 -17.60 11.77
CA ILE A 395 -9.92 -18.72 12.48
C ILE A 395 -8.63 -18.26 13.16
N LEU A 396 -7.84 -17.43 12.49
CA LEU A 396 -6.58 -16.92 13.04
C LEU A 396 -6.80 -15.97 14.22
N LEU A 397 -7.80 -15.09 14.13
CA LEU A 397 -8.19 -14.20 15.22
C LEU A 397 -8.66 -14.98 16.45
N ASP A 398 -9.51 -16.00 16.26
CA ASP A 398 -9.99 -16.89 17.33
C ASP A 398 -8.84 -17.65 18.02
N LYS A 399 -7.76 -17.95 17.28
CA LYS A 399 -6.53 -18.57 17.80
C LYS A 399 -5.60 -17.57 18.51
N GLY A 400 -5.93 -16.28 18.53
CA GLY A 400 -5.08 -15.23 19.10
C GLY A 400 -3.83 -14.92 18.27
N VAL A 401 -3.84 -15.24 16.97
CA VAL A 401 -2.76 -14.86 16.05
C VAL A 401 -2.84 -13.35 15.81
N LEU A 402 -1.69 -12.67 15.85
CA LEU A 402 -1.60 -11.27 15.51
C LEU A 402 -1.34 -11.13 14.01
N LEU A 403 -2.31 -10.59 13.27
CA LEU A 403 -2.22 -10.41 11.83
C LEU A 403 -1.98 -8.93 11.51
N VAL A 404 -0.81 -8.60 10.97
CA VAL A 404 -0.50 -7.24 10.50
C VAL A 404 -0.98 -7.13 9.04
N PRO A 405 -2.04 -6.36 8.77
CA PRO A 405 -2.77 -6.44 7.51
C PRO A 405 -2.00 -5.84 6.34
N ASP A 406 -2.22 -6.40 5.16
CA ASP A 406 -1.66 -5.98 3.88
C ASP A 406 -1.83 -4.48 3.59
N LEU A 407 -2.96 -3.90 4.01
CA LEU A 407 -3.28 -2.48 3.90
C LEU A 407 -2.19 -1.56 4.49
N TYR A 408 -1.51 -2.03 5.52
CA TYR A 408 -0.41 -1.34 6.19
C TYR A 408 0.94 -1.98 5.89
N CYS A 409 1.05 -3.30 6.04
CA CYS A 409 2.31 -4.03 6.02
C CYS A 409 3.10 -3.87 4.71
N ASN A 410 2.40 -3.86 3.56
CA ASN A 410 3.04 -3.73 2.24
C ASN A 410 2.99 -2.30 1.67
N ALA A 411 2.54 -1.32 2.47
CA ALA A 411 2.35 0.06 2.00
C ALA A 411 3.65 0.81 1.68
N GLY A 412 4.81 0.28 2.05
CA GLY A 412 6.11 0.89 1.73
C GLY A 412 6.31 1.15 0.23
N GLY A 413 5.74 0.30 -0.64
CA GLY A 413 5.78 0.53 -2.09
C GLY A 413 5.06 1.80 -2.53
N VAL A 414 3.88 2.09 -1.98
CA VAL A 414 3.13 3.32 -2.33
C VAL A 414 3.75 4.56 -1.69
N THR A 415 4.29 4.43 -0.47
CA THR A 415 5.00 5.51 0.21
C THR A 415 6.24 5.97 -0.55
N VAL A 416 7.07 5.04 -1.02
CA VAL A 416 8.26 5.43 -1.80
C VAL A 416 7.89 5.92 -3.20
N SER A 417 6.80 5.43 -3.79
CA SER A 417 6.24 6.05 -5.00
C SER A 417 5.74 7.49 -4.76
N TYR A 418 5.23 7.82 -3.57
CA TYR A 418 4.92 9.20 -3.19
C TYR A 418 6.20 10.06 -3.10
N PHE A 419 7.28 9.55 -2.52
CA PHE A 419 8.55 10.27 -2.49
C PHE A 419 9.15 10.47 -3.89
N GLU A 420 8.99 9.50 -4.80
CA GLU A 420 9.37 9.65 -6.21
C GLU A 420 8.59 10.79 -6.89
N TYR A 421 7.28 10.82 -6.67
CA TYR A 421 6.44 11.90 -7.19
C TYR A 421 6.90 13.26 -6.67
N LEU A 422 7.09 13.40 -5.35
CA LEU A 422 7.60 14.63 -4.74
C LEU A 422 8.97 15.04 -5.30
N LYS A 423 9.89 14.08 -5.53
CA LYS A 423 11.19 14.35 -6.16
C LYS A 423 11.02 14.97 -7.55
N ASN A 424 10.08 14.46 -8.34
CA ASN A 424 9.82 14.98 -9.69
C ASN A 424 9.11 16.32 -9.69
N ILE A 425 8.29 16.63 -8.67
CA ILE A 425 7.69 17.95 -8.50
C ILE A 425 8.73 18.98 -8.01
N ASN A 426 9.64 18.56 -7.12
CA ASN A 426 10.66 19.44 -6.55
C ASN A 426 11.86 19.68 -7.49
N HIS A 427 12.03 18.87 -8.54
CA HIS A 427 13.14 18.94 -9.49
C HIS A 427 14.54 18.83 -8.85
N VAL A 428 14.61 18.26 -7.64
CA VAL A 428 15.85 18.12 -6.85
C VAL A 428 15.91 16.73 -6.21
N SER A 429 17.05 16.06 -6.33
CA SER A 429 17.30 14.80 -5.63
C SER A 429 17.41 15.02 -4.12
N TYR A 430 16.84 14.11 -3.32
CA TYR A 430 16.93 14.22 -1.87
C TYR A 430 18.39 14.19 -1.40
N GLY A 431 18.68 14.98 -0.37
CA GLY A 431 20.02 15.11 0.21
C GLY A 431 20.94 16.10 -0.53
N LYS A 432 20.65 16.46 -1.79
CA LYS A 432 21.54 17.30 -2.61
C LYS A 432 21.88 18.65 -1.97
N MET A 433 20.95 19.25 -1.23
CA MET A 433 21.15 20.55 -0.58
C MET A 433 21.65 20.46 0.87
N ASN A 434 21.36 19.37 1.59
CA ASN A 434 21.48 19.34 3.05
C ASN A 434 22.41 18.25 3.60
N SER A 435 22.70 17.19 2.84
CA SER A 435 23.46 16.03 3.36
C SER A 435 24.87 16.43 3.82
N LYS A 436 25.56 17.27 3.04
CA LYS A 436 26.92 17.73 3.37
C LYS A 436 26.92 18.62 4.61
N SER A 437 26.03 19.63 4.65
CA SER A 437 25.88 20.52 5.80
C SER A 437 25.51 19.78 7.09
N THR A 438 24.66 18.74 7.00
CA THR A 438 24.29 17.92 8.17
C THR A 438 25.49 17.10 8.66
N SER A 439 26.25 16.51 7.73
CA SER A 439 27.45 15.73 8.07
C SER A 439 28.52 16.62 8.73
N GLU A 440 28.76 17.82 8.18
CA GLU A 440 29.68 18.82 8.73
C GLU A 440 29.21 19.34 10.09
N LEU A 441 27.91 19.63 10.26
CA LEU A 441 27.35 20.04 11.55
C LEU A 441 27.65 19.01 12.64
N ILE A 442 27.51 17.71 12.35
CA ILE A 442 27.81 16.64 13.31
C ILE A 442 29.32 16.63 13.64
N ILE A 443 30.19 16.84 12.64
CA ILE A 443 31.64 16.91 12.86
C ILE A 443 32.00 18.10 13.75
N GLU A 444 31.55 19.29 13.38
CA GLU A 444 31.87 20.53 14.11
C GLU A 444 31.27 20.54 15.51
N LEU A 445 30.10 19.95 15.71
CA LEU A 445 29.54 19.76 17.04
C LEU A 445 30.44 18.88 17.91
N MET A 446 30.97 17.77 17.37
CA MET A 446 31.89 16.91 18.12
C MET A 446 33.23 17.60 18.39
N ASN A 447 33.74 18.37 17.43
CA ASN A 447 34.97 19.14 17.60
C ASN A 447 34.81 20.21 18.69
N SER A 448 33.73 21.01 18.61
CA SER A 448 33.44 22.07 19.59
C SER A 448 33.28 21.52 21.02
N ILE A 449 32.62 20.36 21.17
CA ILE A 449 32.52 19.69 22.48
C ILE A 449 33.91 19.27 22.97
N ASN A 450 34.74 18.66 22.12
CA ASN A 450 36.08 18.23 22.50
C ASN A 450 36.98 19.41 22.86
N GLU A 451 36.97 20.49 22.06
CA GLU A 451 37.71 21.72 22.34
C GLU A 451 37.34 22.30 23.71
N SER A 452 36.04 22.43 23.99
CA SER A 452 35.54 22.93 25.28
C SER A 452 35.96 22.06 26.47
N LEU A 453 36.03 20.73 26.27
CA LEU A 453 36.48 19.80 27.29
C LEU A 453 37.99 19.86 27.52
N HIS A 454 38.79 20.14 26.49
CA HIS A 454 40.25 20.27 26.61
C HIS A 454 40.69 21.61 27.21
N GLU A 455 39.86 22.66 27.11
CA GLU A 455 40.12 23.94 27.78
C GLU A 455 39.89 23.90 29.31
N CYS A 456 39.22 22.86 29.83
CA CYS A 456 39.00 22.72 31.26
C CYS A 456 40.30 22.25 31.96
N PRO A 457 40.79 22.97 32.99
CA PRO A 457 42.13 22.74 33.56
C PRO A 457 42.32 21.40 34.31
N ASP A 458 41.27 20.60 34.53
CA ASP A 458 41.30 19.33 35.29
C ASP A 458 40.83 18.09 34.49
N SER A 459 40.63 18.19 33.18
CA SER A 459 40.05 17.10 32.37
C SER A 459 41.11 16.29 31.61
N ASN A 460 41.54 15.18 32.19
CA ASN A 460 42.19 14.10 31.42
C ASN A 460 41.12 13.21 30.75
N LEU A 461 40.21 13.84 29.98
CA LEU A 461 39.06 13.19 29.36
C LEU A 461 39.37 12.74 27.92
N PRO A 462 38.96 11.53 27.52
CA PRO A 462 39.16 11.05 26.15
C PRO A 462 38.27 11.81 25.16
N ASN A 463 38.73 11.91 23.91
CA ASN A 463 37.94 12.51 22.82
C ASN A 463 36.58 11.80 22.66
N ILE A 464 35.52 12.58 22.72
CA ILE A 464 34.17 12.13 22.42
C ILE A 464 34.09 11.84 20.93
N CYS A 465 33.76 10.59 20.61
CA CYS A 465 33.63 10.10 19.25
C CYS A 465 32.18 9.67 18.96
N PRO A 466 31.66 9.90 17.74
CA PRO A 466 30.36 9.38 17.34
C PRO A 466 30.28 7.85 17.52
N ASN A 467 29.26 7.39 18.24
CA ASN A 467 28.96 5.96 18.33
C ASN A 467 28.42 5.42 16.98
N LYS A 468 28.23 4.10 16.86
CA LYS A 468 27.76 3.46 15.62
C LYS A 468 26.45 4.06 15.08
N LYS A 469 25.52 4.48 15.95
CA LYS A 469 24.24 5.07 15.53
C LYS A 469 24.44 6.46 14.96
N LEU A 470 25.21 7.31 15.65
CA LEU A 470 25.47 8.68 15.17
C LEU A 470 26.31 8.67 13.89
N LYS A 471 27.28 7.75 13.77
CA LYS A 471 28.04 7.55 12.51
C LYS A 471 27.12 7.20 11.34
N ARG A 472 26.11 6.34 11.55
CA ARG A 472 25.13 6.03 10.50
C ARG A 472 24.33 7.25 10.06
N ILE A 473 23.92 8.12 11.00
CA ILE A 473 23.21 9.36 10.67
C ILE A 473 24.14 10.32 9.91
N GLN A 474 25.37 10.49 10.39
CA GLN A 474 26.39 11.31 9.73
C GLN A 474 26.69 10.83 8.29
N GLN A 475 26.62 9.52 8.06
CA GLN A 475 26.86 8.86 6.78
C GLN A 475 25.60 8.72 5.92
N CYS A 476 24.41 9.08 6.43
CA CYS A 476 23.11 9.06 5.75
C CYS A 476 23.08 10.16 4.68
N THR A 477 23.85 9.94 3.62
CA THR A 477 24.14 10.93 2.58
C THR A 477 23.51 10.54 1.26
N THR A 478 23.15 9.26 1.09
CA THR A 478 22.54 8.75 -0.14
C THR A 478 21.03 8.97 -0.16
N GLU A 479 20.47 9.11 -1.36
CA GLU A 479 19.00 9.22 -1.52
C GLU A 479 18.27 8.00 -0.94
N ALA A 480 18.87 6.81 -1.01
CA ALA A 480 18.27 5.58 -0.49
C ALA A 480 18.13 5.60 1.04
N ASP A 481 19.13 6.12 1.77
CA ASP A 481 19.10 6.19 3.23
C ASP A 481 18.08 7.23 3.73
N ILE A 482 17.96 8.35 3.02
CA ILE A 482 16.97 9.39 3.29
C ILE A 482 15.56 8.83 3.08
N VAL A 483 15.34 8.13 1.96
CA VAL A 483 14.07 7.46 1.65
C VAL A 483 13.71 6.42 2.70
N ASP A 484 14.68 5.63 3.19
CA ASP A 484 14.46 4.65 4.25
C ASP A 484 14.03 5.30 5.56
N SER A 485 14.68 6.38 5.95
CA SER A 485 14.37 7.13 7.18
C SER A 485 12.99 7.79 7.09
N ALA A 486 12.66 8.37 5.93
CA ALA A 486 11.34 8.92 5.68
C ALA A 486 10.25 7.83 5.68
N LEU A 487 10.53 6.66 5.10
CA LEU A 487 9.63 5.52 5.14
C LEU A 487 9.36 5.05 6.59
N GLN A 488 10.38 5.02 7.45
CA GLN A 488 10.21 4.70 8.87
C GLN A 488 9.18 5.62 9.54
N THR A 489 9.32 6.93 9.33
CA THR A 489 8.43 7.94 9.91
C THR A 489 6.97 7.71 9.51
N VAL A 490 6.74 7.40 8.24
CA VAL A 490 5.40 7.13 7.70
C VAL A 490 4.80 5.86 8.31
N MET A 491 5.59 4.78 8.39
CA MET A 491 5.14 3.50 8.96
C MET A 491 4.81 3.65 10.46
N GLU A 492 5.65 4.35 11.23
CA GLU A 492 5.43 4.65 12.65
C GLU A 492 4.14 5.43 12.90
N SER A 493 3.90 6.48 12.12
CA SER A 493 2.70 7.30 12.22
C SER A 493 1.44 6.46 11.96
N ALA A 494 1.48 5.59 10.95
CA ALA A 494 0.35 4.74 10.60
C ALA A 494 0.12 3.62 11.63
N ALA A 495 1.18 2.96 12.12
CA ALA A 495 1.07 1.96 13.19
C ALA A 495 0.41 2.54 14.44
N ARG A 496 0.79 3.76 14.84
CA ARG A 496 0.18 4.46 15.96
C ARG A 496 -1.31 4.69 15.76
N GLY A 497 -1.70 5.22 14.59
CA GLY A 497 -3.11 5.44 14.26
C GLY A 497 -3.95 4.15 14.22
N ILE A 498 -3.39 3.05 13.71
CA ILE A 498 -4.04 1.73 13.73
C ILE A 498 -4.24 1.26 15.18
N LYS A 499 -3.20 1.37 16.01
CA LYS A 499 -3.25 1.01 17.42
C LYS A 499 -4.28 1.84 18.20
N GLU A 500 -4.32 3.15 17.98
CA GLU A 500 -5.33 4.04 18.56
C GLU A 500 -6.75 3.64 18.17
N MET A 501 -6.99 3.27 16.90
CA MET A 501 -8.30 2.79 16.47
C MET A 501 -8.64 1.41 17.04
N ALA A 502 -7.66 0.51 17.16
CA ALA A 502 -7.86 -0.79 17.78
C ALA A 502 -8.33 -0.65 19.24
N HIS A 503 -7.72 0.29 19.99
CA HIS A 503 -8.12 0.62 21.35
C HIS A 503 -9.47 1.31 21.43
N LYS A 504 -9.70 2.33 20.60
CA LYS A 504 -10.95 3.11 20.60
C LYS A 504 -12.19 2.27 20.32
N PHE A 505 -12.06 1.24 19.48
CA PHE A 505 -13.16 0.37 19.05
C PHE A 505 -13.10 -1.04 19.66
N GLU A 506 -12.25 -1.25 20.67
CA GLU A 506 -12.11 -2.53 21.40
C GLU A 506 -11.89 -3.74 20.46
N LEU A 507 -11.06 -3.54 19.43
CA LEU A 507 -10.83 -4.53 18.37
C LEU A 507 -9.76 -5.56 18.70
N CYS A 508 -9.05 -5.41 19.83
CA CYS A 508 -7.99 -6.30 20.27
C CYS A 508 -6.95 -6.58 19.16
N ASN A 509 -6.92 -7.80 18.61
CA ASN A 509 -6.01 -8.24 17.56
C ASN A 509 -6.57 -8.11 16.12
N ASP A 510 -7.80 -7.62 15.92
CA ASP A 510 -8.37 -7.33 14.59
C ASP A 510 -7.80 -6.00 14.02
N LEU A 511 -6.51 -6.05 13.71
CA LEU A 511 -5.77 -4.92 13.15
C LEU A 511 -6.21 -4.57 11.73
N ARG A 512 -6.77 -5.53 10.97
CA ARG A 512 -7.30 -5.25 9.63
C ARG A 512 -8.49 -4.32 9.73
N ARG A 513 -9.46 -4.63 10.60
CA ARG A 513 -10.61 -3.75 10.82
C ARG A 513 -10.15 -2.40 11.36
N ALA A 514 -9.21 -2.38 12.31
CA ALA A 514 -8.65 -1.13 12.84
C ALA A 514 -8.01 -0.26 11.73
N ALA A 515 -7.29 -0.87 10.78
CA ALA A 515 -6.68 -0.18 9.65
C ALA A 515 -7.73 0.37 8.66
N TYR A 516 -8.77 -0.38 8.34
CA TYR A 516 -9.88 0.13 7.51
C TYR A 516 -10.66 1.25 8.21
N VAL A 517 -10.89 1.15 9.52
CA VAL A 517 -11.50 2.21 10.33
C VAL A 517 -10.63 3.47 10.30
N TRP A 518 -9.33 3.33 10.57
CA TRP A 518 -8.36 4.43 10.51
C TRP A 518 -8.35 5.14 9.16
N SER A 519 -8.31 4.37 8.07
CA SER A 519 -8.35 4.92 6.72
C SER A 519 -9.67 5.61 6.41
N SER A 520 -10.80 4.96 6.71
CA SER A 520 -12.12 5.46 6.35
C SER A 520 -12.50 6.71 7.14
N PHE A 521 -12.11 6.81 8.42
CA PHE A 521 -12.29 8.02 9.21
C PHE A 521 -11.63 9.25 8.57
N LYS A 522 -10.38 9.12 8.12
CA LYS A 522 -9.65 10.24 7.50
C LYS A 522 -10.28 10.67 6.19
N ILE A 523 -10.71 9.72 5.37
CA ILE A 523 -11.38 10.03 4.11
C ILE A 523 -12.74 10.67 4.38
N PHE A 524 -13.48 10.15 5.36
CA PHE A 524 -14.74 10.72 5.81
C PHE A 524 -14.57 12.18 6.23
N GLN A 525 -13.63 12.48 7.13
CA GLN A 525 -13.37 13.84 7.62
C GLN A 525 -13.01 14.80 6.48
N ALA A 526 -12.21 14.34 5.51
CA ALA A 526 -11.85 15.13 4.34
C ALA A 526 -13.08 15.46 3.47
N MET A 527 -13.94 14.47 3.19
CA MET A 527 -15.15 14.68 2.38
C MET A 527 -16.23 15.49 3.12
N GLU A 528 -16.34 15.27 4.42
CA GLU A 528 -17.31 15.95 5.28
C GLU A 528 -17.01 17.45 5.32
N SER A 529 -15.75 17.81 5.59
CA SER A 529 -15.28 19.20 5.64
C SER A 529 -15.26 19.91 4.30
N SER A 530 -15.07 19.20 3.18
CA SER A 530 -15.06 19.81 1.84
C SER A 530 -16.44 20.15 1.27
N GLY A 531 -17.51 19.67 1.91
CA GLY A 531 -18.83 19.65 1.29
C GLY A 531 -18.88 18.52 0.25
N ILE A 532 -19.65 17.47 0.55
CA ILE A 532 -19.72 16.20 -0.21
C ILE A 532 -20.02 16.40 -1.70
N SER A 533 -20.77 17.46 -2.01
CA SER A 533 -21.19 17.85 -3.35
C SER A 533 -20.94 19.33 -3.58
N GLN A 534 -20.87 19.75 -4.85
CA GLN A 534 -20.79 21.16 -5.27
C GLN A 534 -22.05 21.99 -4.94
N GLN A 535 -23.04 21.42 -4.24
CA GLN A 535 -24.32 22.04 -3.89
C GLN A 535 -24.32 22.61 -2.48
#